data_AF-A0A3E1YC04-F1
#
_entry.id   AF-A0A3E1YC04-F1
#
_cell.length_a   1.000
_cell.length_b   1.000
_cell.length_c   1.000
_cell.angle_alpha   90.00
_cell.angle_beta   90.00
_cell.angle_gamma   90.00
#
_symmetry.space_group_name_H-M   'P 1'
#
loop_
_entity.id
_entity.type
_entity.pdbx_description
1 polymer ?
#
loop_
_entity_poly.entity_id
_entity_poly.type
_entity_poly.pdbx_seq_one_letter_code
_entity_poly.pdbx_strand_id
1 'polypeptide(L)'
;MYLIMLQYIRPVAAVEHYMEAHTAFLQKYYENGRFILSGRRKPKSGSLILCNASSRKEVEEIMSEDPLEKYQLAMYEIIEFEPTKYVSKTEK
;
A
#
# COMPACT_ATOMS: atom_id res chain seq x y z
N MET A 1 5.16 -12.49 -4.32
CA MET A 1 4.69 -11.11 -4.55
C MET A 1 3.54 -10.84 -3.61
N TYR A 2 3.26 -9.59 -3.24
CA TYR A 2 2.23 -9.30 -2.25
C TYR A 2 1.26 -8.23 -2.76
N LEU A 3 -0.03 -8.51 -2.67
CA LEU A 3 -1.08 -7.50 -2.77
C LEU A 3 -1.44 -7.05 -1.35
N ILE A 4 -1.32 -5.75 -1.12
CA ILE A 4 -1.66 -5.12 0.14
C ILE A 4 -2.94 -4.33 -0.07
N MET A 5 -3.93 -4.65 0.74
CA MET A 5 -5.27 -4.11 0.68
C MET A 5 -5.50 -3.24 1.90
N LEU A 6 -5.58 -1.93 1.70
CA LEU A 6 -5.77 -0.95 2.76
C LEU A 6 -7.24 -0.53 2.80
N GLN A 7 -7.85 -0.55 3.98
CA GLN A 7 -9.23 -0.16 4.23
C GLN A 7 -9.28 0.88 5.34
N TYR A 8 -9.83 2.06 5.07
CA TYR A 8 -10.00 3.10 6.09
C TYR A 8 -11.02 2.65 7.14
N ILE A 9 -10.68 2.86 8.40
CA ILE A 9 -11.51 2.56 9.58
C ILE A 9 -11.82 3.82 10.41
N ARG A 10 -11.43 4.98 9.90
CA ARG A 10 -11.67 6.31 10.47
C ARG A 10 -12.22 7.25 9.40
N PRO A 11 -12.81 8.40 9.79
CA PRO A 11 -13.32 9.37 8.83
C PRO A 11 -12.24 9.80 7.83
N VAL A 12 -12.64 10.00 6.57
CA VAL A 12 -11.71 10.37 5.49
C VAL A 12 -10.92 11.64 5.82
N ALA A 13 -11.52 12.60 6.54
CA ALA A 13 -10.83 13.81 6.98
C ALA A 13 -9.61 13.52 7.89
N ALA A 14 -9.69 12.52 8.77
CA ALA A 14 -8.56 12.11 9.61
C ALA A 14 -7.45 11.46 8.77
N VAL A 15 -7.82 10.68 7.76
CA VAL A 15 -6.88 10.11 6.80
C VAL A 15 -6.19 11.21 5.99
N GLU A 16 -6.95 12.20 5.51
CA GLU A 16 -6.47 13.31 4.70
C GLU A 16 -5.38 14.12 5.40
N HIS A 17 -5.44 14.26 6.72
CA HIS A 17 -4.40 14.90 7.52
C HIS A 17 -3.02 14.26 7.36
N TYR A 18 -2.95 12.95 7.14
CA TYR A 18 -1.69 12.20 7.03
C TYR A 18 -1.31 11.82 5.59
N MET A 19 -2.05 12.30 4.58
CA MET A 19 -1.84 11.89 3.19
C MET A 19 -0.49 12.33 2.61
N GLU A 20 0.06 13.45 3.07
CA GLU A 20 1.39 13.90 2.65
C GLU A 20 2.47 12.94 3.14
N ALA A 21 2.44 12.61 4.44
CA ALA A 21 3.36 11.64 5.03
C ALA A 21 3.19 10.23 4.43
N HIS A 22 1.95 9.81 4.15
CA HIS A 22 1.68 8.55 3.45
C HIS A 22 2.27 8.56 2.03
N THR A 23 2.14 9.67 1.30
CA THR A 23 2.75 9.82 -0.04
C THR A 23 4.27 9.72 0.02
N ALA A 24 4.91 10.36 1.01
CA ALA A 24 6.35 10.26 1.21
C ALA A 24 6.81 8.83 1.54
N PHE A 25 6.04 8.11 2.36
CA PHE A 25 6.23 6.70 2.63
C PHE A 25 6.16 5.86 1.34
N LEU A 26 5.12 6.05 0.51
CA LEU A 26 5.00 5.34 -0.77
C LEU A 26 6.20 5.63 -1.67
N GLN A 27 6.61 6.89 -1.79
CA GLN A 27 7.72 7.32 -2.65
C GLN A 27 9.04 6.63 -2.25
N LYS A 28 9.36 6.57 -0.95
CA LYS A 28 10.54 5.84 -0.43
C LYS A 28 10.59 4.40 -0.95
N TYR A 29 9.46 3.70 -0.98
CA TYR A 29 9.40 2.30 -1.37
C TYR A 29 9.29 2.07 -2.88
N TYR A 30 8.81 3.06 -3.64
CA TYR A 30 8.97 3.08 -5.09
C TYR A 30 10.43 3.24 -5.51
N GLU A 31 11.17 4.17 -4.90
CA GLU A 31 12.59 4.40 -5.19
C GLU A 31 13.46 3.18 -4.91
N ASN A 32 13.09 2.40 -3.90
CA ASN A 32 13.77 1.16 -3.54
C ASN A 32 13.25 -0.09 -4.29
N GLY A 33 12.36 0.07 -5.27
CA GLY A 33 11.84 -1.03 -6.09
C GLY A 33 10.96 -2.03 -5.34
N ARG A 34 10.46 -1.67 -4.15
CA ARG A 34 9.57 -2.50 -3.33
C ARG A 34 8.12 -2.32 -3.72
N PHE A 35 7.66 -1.10 -3.98
CA PHE A 35 6.31 -0.88 -4.52
C PHE A 35 6.34 -0.85 -6.04
N ILE A 36 5.43 -1.62 -6.65
CA ILE A 36 5.30 -1.76 -8.10
C ILE A 36 4.17 -0.85 -8.61
N LEU A 37 3.03 -0.86 -7.91
CA LEU A 37 1.90 0.02 -8.19
C LEU A 37 1.09 0.26 -6.92
N SER A 38 0.32 1.34 -6.92
CA SER A 38 -0.62 1.65 -5.87
C SER A 38 -1.74 2.54 -6.40
N GLY A 39 -2.92 2.42 -5.83
CA GLY A 39 -4.06 3.24 -6.23
C GLY A 39 -5.12 3.33 -5.14
N ARG A 40 -5.87 4.43 -5.16
CA ARG A 40 -7.05 4.58 -4.30
C ARG A 40 -8.17 3.67 -4.82
N ARG A 41 -8.91 3.04 -3.90
CA ARG A 41 -10.17 2.36 -4.21
C ARG A 41 -11.21 3.39 -4.68
N LYS A 42 -12.15 2.93 -5.51
CA LYS A 42 -13.36 3.68 -5.90
C LYS A 42 -14.57 2.85 -5.45
N PRO A 43 -15.39 3.32 -4.48
CA PRO A 43 -15.33 4.61 -3.77
C PRO A 43 -14.08 4.76 -2.88
N LYS A 44 -13.78 5.99 -2.42
CA LYS A 44 -12.59 6.36 -1.61
C LYS A 44 -12.64 5.74 -0.21
N SER A 45 -12.49 4.43 -0.13
CA SER A 45 -12.55 3.62 1.09
C SER A 45 -11.19 3.09 1.54
N GLY A 46 -10.14 3.33 0.75
CA GLY A 46 -8.82 2.80 1.04
C GLY A 46 -7.92 2.81 -0.20
N SER A 47 -6.91 1.95 -0.22
CA SER A 47 -5.98 1.80 -1.32
C SER A 47 -5.60 0.34 -1.57
N LEU A 48 -4.91 0.13 -2.68
CA LEU A 48 -4.27 -1.13 -3.05
C LEU A 48 -2.80 -0.81 -3.32
N ILE A 49 -1.90 -1.69 -2.91
CA ILE A 49 -0.47 -1.60 -3.19
C ILE A 49 0.02 -2.97 -3.64
N LEU A 50 0.72 -3.03 -4.77
CA LEU A 50 1.45 -4.22 -5.19
C LEU A 50 2.90 -4.08 -4.75
N CYS A 51 3.38 -5.07 -3.99
CA CYS A 51 4.66 -5.05 -3.33
C CYS A 51 5.53 -6.26 -3.74
N ASN A 52 6.80 -5.98 -4.04
CA ASN A 52 7.87 -6.93 -4.20
C ASN A 52 8.68 -7.05 -2.91
N ALA A 53 8.41 -8.11 -2.15
CA ALA A 53 9.11 -8.43 -0.90
C ALA A 53 9.50 -9.91 -0.90
N SER A 54 10.50 -10.25 -0.10
CA SER A 54 11.03 -11.60 0.09
C SER A 54 10.22 -12.44 1.05
N SER A 55 9.43 -11.80 1.94
CA SER A 55 8.60 -12.49 2.93
C SER A 55 7.45 -11.61 3.39
N ARG A 56 6.41 -12.22 3.97
CA ARG A 56 5.32 -11.51 4.65
C ARG A 56 5.82 -10.61 5.76
N LYS A 57 6.82 -11.06 6.52
CA LYS A 57 7.41 -10.29 7.63
C LYS A 57 8.02 -8.97 7.14
N GLU A 58 8.72 -9.00 6.00
CA GLU A 58 9.26 -7.77 5.38
C GLU A 58 8.11 -6.82 5.00
N VAL A 59 6.99 -7.33 4.48
CA VAL A 59 5.82 -6.49 4.18
C VAL A 59 5.26 -5.86 5.46
N GLU A 60 5.14 -6.62 6.54
CA GLU A 60 4.65 -6.13 7.84
C GLU A 60 5.58 -5.05 8.42
N GLU A 61 6.90 -5.23 8.32
CA GLU A 61 7.89 -4.22 8.72
C GLU A 61 7.77 -2.94 7.89
N ILE A 62 7.65 -3.06 6.56
CA ILE A 62 7.41 -1.92 5.66
C ILE A 62 6.10 -1.21 6.05
N MET A 63 4.99 -1.94 6.21
CA MET A 63 3.69 -1.35 6.53
C MET A 63 3.66 -0.68 7.91
N SER A 64 4.47 -1.17 8.86
CA SER A 64 4.60 -0.53 10.18
C SER A 64 5.15 0.90 10.10
N GLU A 65 5.79 1.28 8.98
CA GLU A 65 6.25 2.64 8.75
C GLU A 65 5.16 3.59 8.24
N ASP A 66 4.07 3.07 7.68
CA ASP A 66 2.98 3.85 7.11
C ASP A 66 2.27 4.66 8.21
N PRO A 67 2.16 5.99 8.11
CA PRO A 67 1.39 6.77 9.08
C PRO A 67 -0.06 6.29 9.22
N LEU A 68 -0.67 5.76 8.16
CA LEU A 68 -2.03 5.25 8.24
C LEU A 68 -2.16 4.00 9.13
N GLU A 69 -1.11 3.17 9.21
CA GLU A 69 -1.03 2.06 10.17
C GLU A 69 -0.68 2.57 11.58
N LYS A 70 0.36 3.39 11.70
CA LYS A 70 0.84 3.93 12.99
C LYS A 70 -0.26 4.63 13.79
N TYR A 71 -1.12 5.38 13.11
CA TYR A 71 -2.24 6.11 13.72
C TYR A 71 -3.56 5.34 13.68
N GLN A 72 -3.55 4.05 13.32
CA GLN A 72 -4.72 3.17 13.27
C GLN A 72 -5.88 3.78 12.45
N LEU A 73 -5.55 4.39 11.33
CA LEU A 73 -6.50 5.02 10.42
C LEU A 73 -7.02 4.03 9.37
N ALA A 74 -6.25 2.98 9.11
CA ALA A 74 -6.57 1.92 8.18
C ALA A 74 -6.25 0.55 8.76
N MET A 75 -6.89 -0.47 8.20
CA MET A 75 -6.52 -1.88 8.34
C MET A 75 -5.91 -2.38 7.04
N TYR A 76 -5.00 -3.34 7.15
CA TYR A 76 -4.30 -3.92 6.01
C TYR A 76 -4.59 -5.42 5.94
N GLU A 77 -4.85 -5.89 4.73
CA GLU A 77 -4.85 -7.30 4.40
C GLU A 77 -3.69 -7.57 3.43
N ILE A 78 -2.82 -8.52 3.80
CA ILE A 78 -1.63 -8.89 3.02
C ILE A 78 -1.90 -10.25 2.39
N ILE A 79 -1.97 -10.26 1.06
CA ILE A 79 -2.19 -11.45 0.24
C ILE A 79 -0.90 -11.78 -0.50
N GLU A 80 -0.33 -12.94 -0.20
CA GLU A 80 0.78 -13.49 -0.97
C GLU A 80 0.28 -14.16 -2.24
N PHE A 81 0.95 -13.93 -3.36
CA PHE A 81 0.64 -14.61 -4.61
C PHE A 81 1.85 -14.71 -5.54
N GLU A 82 1.72 -15.63 -6.50
CA GLU A 82 2.69 -15.89 -7.57
C GLU A 82 2.11 -15.45 -8.92
N PRO A 83 2.57 -14.34 -9.51
CA PRO A 83 2.08 -13.90 -10.81
C PRO A 83 2.53 -14.87 -11.91
N THR A 84 1.58 -15.38 -12.70
CA THR A 84 1.85 -16.32 -13.80
C THR A 84 1.89 -15.64 -15.17
N LYS A 85 1.20 -14.50 -15.33
CA LYS A 85 1.17 -13.70 -16.57
C LYS A 85 1.11 -12.22 -16.23
N TYR A 86 1.86 -11.41 -16.97
CA TYR A 86 1.86 -9.96 -16.88
C TYR A 86 2.26 -9.34 -18.22
N VAL A 87 1.81 -8.11 -18.48
CA VAL A 87 2.22 -7.34 -19.67
C VAL A 87 3.45 -6.50 -19.33
N SER A 88 4.30 -6.24 -20.32
CA SER A 88 5.51 -5.42 -20.12
C SER A 88 5.21 -3.93 -19.95
N LYS A 89 4.02 -3.47 -20.37
CA LYS A 89 3.54 -2.09 -20.24
C LYS A 89 2.03 -2.05 -20.04
N THR A 90 1.57 -1.11 -19.22
CA THR A 90 0.15 -0.83 -18.94
C THR A 90 -0.13 0.66 -19.17
N GLU A 91 -1.31 1.00 -19.69
CA GLU A 91 -1.79 2.39 -19.79
C GLU A 91 -2.30 2.88 -18.43
N LYS A 92 -2.22 4.19 -18.17
CA LYS A 92 -2.78 4.85 -16.97
C LYS A 92 -4.10 5.52 -17.27
#